data_AF-A0ABC8TRW7-F1
#
_entry.id   AF-A0ABC8TRW7-F1
#
_cell.length_a   1.000
_cell.length_b   1.000
_cell.length_c   1.000
_cell.angle_alpha   90.00
_cell.angle_beta   90.00
_cell.angle_gamma   90.00
#
_symmetry.space_group_name_H-M   'P 1'
#
loop_
_entity.id
_entity.type
_entity.pdbx_description
1 polymer ?
#
loop_
_entity_poly.entity_id
_entity_poly.type
_entity_poly.pdbx_seq_one_letter_code
_entity_poly.pdbx_strand_id
1 'polypeptide(L)'
;MGSVEDHKPKLGGLVGGTHSLLEEMKLLKEMQENSGVRKPISSELWHACAGPLVTLPQVGSLVYYFPQGHSEQVAVSTNRTATSQIPNYPNLPSQLLCQVHNVTQH
;
A
#
# COMPACT_ATOMS: atom_id res chain seq x y z
N MET A 1 31.85 -66.42 16.58
CA MET A 1 30.81 -67.31 17.13
C MET A 1 29.88 -66.44 17.95
N GLY A 2 28.59 -66.47 17.63
CA GLY A 2 27.61 -65.52 18.15
C GLY A 2 27.08 -65.84 19.54
N SER A 3 26.32 -64.90 20.08
CA SER A 3 25.08 -65.21 20.79
C SER A 3 24.09 -64.08 20.53
N VAL A 4 22.84 -64.46 20.32
CA VAL A 4 21.71 -63.65 19.85
C VAL A 4 20.97 -63.13 21.07
N GLU A 5 20.58 -61.85 21.10
CA GLU A 5 19.56 -61.36 22.03
C GLU A 5 18.63 -60.38 21.29
N ASP A 6 17.41 -60.86 21.01
CA ASP A 6 16.27 -60.09 20.53
C ASP A 6 15.76 -59.13 21.61
N HIS A 7 15.49 -57.87 21.23
CA HIS A 7 14.55 -57.01 21.95
C HIS A 7 13.95 -55.95 21.02
N LYS A 8 12.67 -56.13 20.67
CA LYS A 8 11.74 -55.12 20.12
C LYS A 8 10.66 -54.88 21.19
N PRO A 9 9.88 -53.78 21.22
CA PRO A 9 10.05 -52.41 20.73
C PRO A 9 10.02 -51.38 21.88
N LYS A 10 10.49 -50.14 21.67
CA LYS A 10 9.94 -48.97 22.40
C LYS A 10 9.60 -47.86 21.42
N LEU A 11 8.30 -47.76 21.15
CA LEU A 11 7.65 -46.56 20.63
C LEU A 11 7.56 -45.55 21.79
N GLY A 12 8.13 -44.36 21.60
CA GLY A 12 8.10 -43.28 22.60
C GLY A 12 9.31 -42.37 22.43
N GLY A 13 9.19 -41.07 22.15
CA GLY A 13 8.01 -40.25 22.00
C GLY A 13 8.26 -39.19 20.95
N LEU A 14 7.21 -38.91 20.18
CA LEU A 14 7.10 -37.68 19.44
C LEU A 14 6.94 -36.58 20.49
N VAL A 15 8.01 -35.86 20.81
CA VAL A 15 7.91 -34.57 21.52
C VAL A 15 7.29 -33.60 20.53
N GLY A 16 5.96 -33.71 20.40
CA GLY A 16 5.15 -32.67 19.78
C GLY A 16 5.26 -31.46 20.68
N GLY A 17 5.96 -30.43 20.19
CA GLY A 17 6.04 -29.15 20.87
C GLY A 17 4.63 -28.69 21.21
N THR A 18 4.35 -28.53 22.49
CA THR A 18 3.15 -27.84 22.96
C THR A 18 3.30 -26.39 22.55
N HIS A 19 2.97 -26.07 21.30
CA HIS A 19 2.61 -24.70 20.96
C HIS A 19 1.46 -24.35 21.90
N SER A 20 1.69 -23.36 22.76
CA SER A 20 0.65 -22.89 23.67
C SER A 20 -0.53 -22.46 22.80
N LEU A 21 -1.75 -22.86 23.19
CA LEU A 21 -2.97 -22.40 22.52
C LEU A 21 -3.03 -20.87 22.48
N LEU A 22 -2.39 -20.17 23.43
CA LEU A 22 -2.23 -18.71 23.36
C LEU A 22 -1.34 -18.26 22.20
N GLU A 23 -0.25 -18.99 21.90
CA GLU A 23 0.64 -18.70 20.78
C GLU A 23 -0.11 -18.85 19.46
N GLU A 24 -0.93 -19.90 19.33
CA GLU A 24 -1.77 -20.15 18.17
C GLU A 24 -2.88 -19.11 18.04
N MET A 25 -3.54 -18.74 19.13
CA MET A 25 -4.55 -17.67 19.15
C MET A 25 -3.95 -16.29 18.84
N LYS A 26 -2.68 -16.04 19.23
CA LYS A 26 -1.95 -14.81 18.89
C LYS A 26 -1.59 -14.78 17.40
N LEU A 27 -1.13 -15.89 16.85
CA LEU A 27 -0.86 -16.05 15.41
C LEU A 27 -2.14 -15.87 14.58
N LEU A 28 -3.26 -16.48 15.00
CA LEU A 28 -4.55 -16.30 14.34
C LEU A 28 -5.03 -14.84 14.40
N LYS A 29 -4.77 -14.12 15.51
CA LYS A 29 -5.08 -12.70 15.63
C LYS A 29 -4.20 -11.81 14.74
N GLU A 30 -2.91 -12.10 14.64
CA GLU A 30 -1.98 -11.41 13.72
C GLU A 30 -2.31 -11.69 12.24
N MET A 31 -2.75 -12.91 11.92
CA MET A 31 -3.26 -13.26 10.58
C MET A 31 -4.59 -12.57 10.26
N GLN A 32 -5.48 -12.46 11.25
CA GLN A 32 -6.81 -11.86 11.08
C GLN A 32 -6.74 -10.34 10.94
N GLU A 33 -5.85 -9.66 11.66
CA GLU A 33 -5.58 -8.22 11.51
C GLU A 33 -5.06 -7.86 10.11
N ASN A 34 -4.45 -8.82 9.42
CA ASN A 34 -3.89 -8.64 8.07
C ASN A 34 -4.84 -9.05 6.92
N SER A 35 -6.01 -9.63 7.23
CA SER A 35 -6.84 -10.32 6.22
C SER A 35 -7.93 -9.47 5.55
N GLY A 36 -8.18 -8.25 6.03
CA GLY A 36 -9.25 -7.38 5.50
C GLY A 36 -8.91 -5.90 5.35
N VAL A 37 -7.78 -5.44 5.91
CA VAL A 37 -7.29 -4.07 5.74
C VAL A 37 -6.27 -4.10 4.61
N ARG A 38 -6.54 -3.41 3.48
CA ARG A 38 -5.50 -3.20 2.48
C ARG A 38 -4.34 -2.48 3.17
N LYS A 39 -3.20 -3.15 3.29
CA LYS A 39 -1.97 -2.54 3.80
C LYS A 39 -1.69 -1.27 2.97
N PRO A 40 -1.43 -0.12 3.61
CA PRO A 40 -1.02 1.07 2.88
C PRO A 40 0.24 0.75 2.07
N ILE A 41 0.33 1.30 0.86
CA ILE A 41 1.53 1.15 0.02
C ILE A 41 2.73 1.79 0.74
N SER A 42 3.91 1.16 0.62
CA SER A 42 5.14 1.76 1.13
C SER A 42 5.45 3.03 0.35
N SER A 43 5.61 4.16 1.06
CA SER A 43 5.91 5.45 0.43
C SER A 43 7.23 5.44 -0.33
N GLU A 44 8.25 4.76 0.19
CA GLU A 44 9.54 4.63 -0.49
C GLU A 44 9.41 3.87 -1.81
N LEU A 45 8.65 2.77 -1.80
CA LEU A 45 8.38 2.00 -3.02
C LEU A 45 7.61 2.83 -4.04
N TRP A 46 6.58 3.56 -3.60
CA TRP A 46 5.79 4.41 -4.49
C TRP A 46 6.66 5.49 -5.16
N HIS A 47 7.53 6.17 -4.39
CA HIS A 47 8.44 7.17 -4.96
C HIS A 47 9.48 6.55 -5.90
N ALA A 48 10.00 5.36 -5.58
CA ALA A 48 10.92 4.64 -6.46
C ALA A 48 10.28 4.29 -7.81
N CYS A 49 8.97 3.97 -7.83
CA CYS A 49 8.22 3.73 -9.06
C CYS A 49 7.82 5.01 -9.79
N ALA A 50 7.44 6.07 -9.08
CA ALA A 50 6.98 7.32 -9.66
C ALA A 50 8.10 8.06 -10.42
N GLY A 51 9.35 7.88 -10.00
CA GLY A 51 10.54 8.41 -10.65
C GLY A 51 11.13 9.61 -9.89
N PRO A 52 12.42 9.91 -10.13
CA PRO A 52 13.21 10.83 -9.31
C PRO A 52 12.78 12.30 -9.37
N LEU A 53 11.95 12.66 -10.36
CA LEU A 53 11.43 14.02 -10.54
C LEU A 53 10.06 14.22 -9.89
N VAL A 54 9.46 13.17 -9.33
CA VAL A 54 8.16 13.27 -8.66
C VAL A 54 8.36 13.72 -7.23
N THR A 55 7.62 14.76 -6.83
CA THR A 55 7.53 15.21 -5.45
C THR A 55 6.07 15.47 -5.12
N LEU A 56 5.60 14.92 -4.01
CA LEU A 56 4.26 15.17 -3.50
C LEU A 56 4.30 16.32 -2.48
N PRO A 57 3.26 17.19 -2.45
CA PRO A 57 3.20 18.23 -1.44
C PRO A 57 2.92 17.62 -0.06
N GLN A 58 3.36 18.31 1.00
CA GLN A 58 3.12 17.88 2.38
C GLN A 58 1.67 18.15 2.78
N VAL A 59 1.07 17.26 3.56
CA VAL A 59 -0.24 17.51 4.17
C VAL A 59 -0.16 18.74 5.09
N GLY A 60 -1.13 19.64 5.00
CA GLY A 60 -1.17 20.92 5.70
C GLY A 60 -0.43 22.07 5.00
N SER A 61 0.40 21.79 3.97
CA SER A 61 1.11 22.83 3.21
C SER A 61 0.18 23.63 2.31
N LEU A 62 0.61 24.87 1.98
CA LEU A 62 -0.04 25.70 0.98
C LEU A 62 0.57 25.43 -0.40
N VAL A 63 -0.29 25.26 -1.41
CA VAL A 63 0.09 24.98 -2.79
C VAL A 63 -0.71 25.86 -3.76
N TYR A 64 -0.15 26.12 -4.94
CA TYR A 64 -0.92 26.65 -6.05
C TYR A 64 -1.42 25.51 -6.94
N TYR A 65 -2.74 25.42 -7.12
CA TYR A 65 -3.36 24.57 -8.11
C TYR A 65 -3.55 25.34 -9.42
N PHE A 66 -3.09 24.78 -10.53
CA PHE A 66 -3.20 25.35 -11.88
C PHE A 66 -4.20 24.53 -12.70
N PRO A 67 -5.43 25.02 -12.95
CA PRO A 67 -6.44 24.31 -13.75
C PRO A 67 -5.96 23.95 -15.16
N GLN A 68 -5.07 24.77 -15.75
CA GLN A 68 -4.49 24.50 -17.06
C GLN A 68 -3.61 23.24 -17.04
N GLY A 69 -2.67 23.12 -16.09
CA GLY A 69 -1.79 21.96 -15.98
C GLY A 69 -2.57 20.66 -15.69
N HIS A 70 -3.67 20.75 -14.94
CA HIS A 70 -4.60 19.62 -14.78
C HIS A 70 -5.24 19.22 -16.11
N SER A 71 -5.71 20.18 -16.90
CA SER A 71 -6.31 19.90 -18.22
C SER A 71 -5.30 19.25 -19.17
N GLU A 72 -4.04 19.68 -19.13
CA GLU A 72 -2.93 19.07 -19.88
C GLU A 72 -2.71 17.61 -19.46
N GLN A 73 -2.68 17.31 -18.15
CA GLN A 73 -2.57 15.93 -17.65
C GLN A 73 -3.74 15.05 -18.09
N VAL A 74 -4.98 15.56 -18.01
CA VAL A 74 -6.18 14.84 -18.45
C VAL A 74 -6.12 14.56 -19.95
N ALA A 75 -5.68 15.53 -20.76
CA ALA A 75 -5.55 15.36 -22.20
C ALA A 75 -4.57 14.22 -22.56
N VAL A 76 -3.43 14.13 -21.86
CA VAL A 76 -2.47 13.03 -22.00
C VAL A 76 -3.10 11.69 -21.61
N SER A 77 -3.76 11.61 -20.46
CA SER A 77 -4.34 10.35 -19.95
C SER A 77 -5.49 9.80 -20.79
N THR A 78 -6.24 10.68 -21.45
CA THR A 78 -7.43 10.31 -22.25
C THR A 78 -7.13 10.19 -23.75
N ASN A 79 -5.91 10.55 -24.18
CA ASN A 79 -5.50 10.67 -25.58
C ASN A 79 -6.50 11.53 -26.40
N ARG A 80 -6.99 12.60 -25.78
CA ARG A 80 -7.91 13.57 -26.37
C ARG A 80 -7.43 14.96 -26.02
N THR A 81 -7.34 15.84 -27.01
CA THR A 81 -7.06 17.25 -26.75
C THR A 81 -8.22 17.84 -25.94
N ALA A 82 -7.92 18.84 -25.10
CA ALA A 82 -8.95 19.64 -24.44
C ALA A 82 -9.75 20.39 -25.53
N THR A 83 -10.78 19.76 -26.06
CA THR A 83 -11.57 20.30 -27.17
C THR A 83 -12.29 21.58 -26.75
N SER A 84 -12.61 22.42 -27.72
CA SER A 84 -13.20 23.76 -27.61
C SER A 84 -14.58 23.86 -26.94
N GLN A 85 -15.07 22.80 -26.27
CA GLN A 85 -16.31 22.78 -25.49
C GLN A 85 -16.08 22.90 -23.97
N ILE A 86 -14.95 23.47 -23.53
CA ILE A 86 -14.77 23.83 -22.12
C ILE A 86 -15.71 24.99 -21.82
N PRO A 87 -16.67 24.85 -20.87
CA PRO A 87 -17.50 25.97 -20.46
C PRO A 87 -16.64 27.13 -19.93
N ASN A 88 -17.03 28.36 -20.23
CA ASN A 88 -16.36 29.51 -19.64
C ASN A 88 -16.73 29.60 -18.15
N TYR A 89 -15.71 29.58 -17.30
CA TYR A 89 -15.84 29.79 -15.86
C TYR A 89 -15.24 31.14 -15.50
N PRO A 90 -16.00 32.26 -15.61
CA PRO A 90 -15.44 33.61 -15.47
C PRO A 90 -14.85 33.90 -14.08
N ASN A 91 -15.24 33.13 -13.06
CA ASN A 91 -14.75 33.26 -11.69
C ASN A 91 -13.63 32.26 -11.35
N LEU A 92 -13.15 31.48 -12.32
CA LEU A 92 -12.05 30.55 -12.10
C LEU A 92 -10.73 31.25 -12.42
N PRO A 93 -9.90 31.57 -11.41
CA PRO A 93 -8.58 32.13 -11.66
C PRO A 93 -7.64 31.07 -12.27
N SER A 94 -6.58 31.52 -12.94
CA SER A 94 -5.55 30.65 -13.53
C SER A 94 -4.68 29.93 -12.49
N GLN A 95 -4.69 30.39 -11.24
CA GLN A 95 -4.02 29.78 -10.11
C GLN A 95 -4.87 29.92 -8.85
N LEU A 96 -4.97 28.86 -8.06
CA LEU A 96 -5.72 28.81 -6.80
C LEU A 96 -4.78 28.47 -5.65
N LEU A 97 -4.74 29.32 -4.62
CA LEU A 97 -4.02 29.00 -3.38
C LEU A 97 -4.88 28.05 -2.54
N CYS A 98 -4.36 26.86 -2.27
CA CYS A 98 -5.07 25.79 -1.55
C CYS A 98 -4.23 25.25 -0.40
N GLN A 99 -4.89 24.73 0.64
CA GLN A 99 -4.24 23.90 1.65
C GLN A 99 -4.43 22.42 1.31
N VAL A 100 -3.35 21.64 1.37
CA VAL A 100 -3.39 20.19 1.14
C VAL A 100 -4.00 19.49 2.35
N HIS A 101 -5.23 18.98 2.20
CA HIS A 101 -5.93 18.31 3.29
C HIS A 101 -5.47 16.86 3.50
N ASN A 102 -5.15 16.15 2.41
CA ASN A 102 -4.68 14.77 2.45
C ASN A 102 -3.88 14.42 1.19
N VAL A 103 -3.01 13.41 1.29
CA VAL A 103 -2.29 12.80 0.17
C VAL A 103 -2.29 11.28 0.36
N THR A 104 -2.78 10.54 -0.63
CA THR A 104 -2.80 9.08 -0.63
C THR A 104 -2.10 8.53 -1.86
N GLN A 105 -1.30 7.50 -1.66
CA GLN A 105 -0.59 6.78 -2.71
C GLN A 105 -1.38 5.50 -3.04
N HIS A 106 -1.58 5.24 -4.34
CA HIS A 106 -2.35 4.11 -4.87
C HIS A 106 -1.48 3.21 -5.74
#